data_AF-A0A9Q3V9A6-F1
#
_entry.id   AF-A0A9Q3V9A6-F1
#
_cell.length_a   1.000
_cell.length_b   1.000
_cell.length_c   1.000
_cell.angle_alpha   90.00
_cell.angle_beta   90.00
_cell.angle_gamma   90.00
#
_symmetry.space_group_name_H-M   'P 1'
#
loop_
_entity.id
_entity.type
_entity.pdbx_description
1 polymer ?
#
loop_
_entity_poly.entity_id
_entity_poly.type
_entity_poly.pdbx_seq_one_letter_code
_entity_poly.pdbx_strand_id
1 'polypeptide(L)'
;MDGMFEALLNKPKDVEPKKIYFIKENNDVNAYLGTSDKKLQYIGKNLGDETVLPKELKDKSIMEMFACLFRYANSNKAKLKLLVGNAIGTDYSKQADETIANDIINKKTNIVEALKNKGIVSNKFDDLDTYADKINSIVQSPRLKNTKLNIKAPFKKEIELLQPMQLQNICTSVLEFEAGKGNVVQYECNFDNGDSVNFNLKNSVVFNDGKMKQENKEKVYDYDKGNDTDKGKEYLVEVNFDDFYKVSTIEENEDDEKGVNQLIFKGTDNPILITAKDDINISGVERLNKITWTAQTQNSSKLLLLISTDSGITWKGIKDDKIETIDTQNLDDIRNKGLSIEKVNSLNISDLAKLRDDSPKIRFGYYFDKTDDKDDVYNDKIQLSVDMRGADKFTNNCTIDLSEDGRTITYTFTKDGTYTINTVLGDVVTMKEEKSMEEQLIK
;
A
#
# COMPACT_ATOMS: atom_id res chain seq x y z
N MET A 1 53.15 -18.34 -9.97
CA MET A 1 54.44 -18.21 -9.28
C MET A 1 54.90 -19.60 -8.93
N ASP A 2 55.84 -20.13 -9.72
CA ASP A 2 56.63 -21.29 -9.31
C ASP A 2 57.58 -20.82 -8.22
N GLY A 3 57.09 -20.84 -6.98
CA GLY A 3 57.96 -20.66 -5.82
C GLY A 3 58.77 -21.93 -5.65
N MET A 4 59.92 -22.04 -6.33
CA MET A 4 60.89 -23.08 -5.99
C MET A 4 61.48 -22.74 -4.62
N PHE A 5 61.13 -23.55 -3.64
CA PHE A 5 61.79 -23.57 -2.35
C PHE A 5 63.09 -24.35 -2.52
N GLU A 6 64.24 -23.68 -2.46
CA GLU A 6 65.53 -24.36 -2.46
C GLU A 6 65.94 -24.65 -1.02
N ALA A 7 65.99 -25.95 -0.67
CA ALA A 7 66.66 -26.40 0.53
C ALA A 7 68.15 -26.03 0.45
N LEU A 8 68.77 -25.72 1.59
CA LEU A 8 70.19 -25.42 1.61
C LEU A 8 70.96 -26.65 1.13
N LEU A 9 71.81 -26.47 0.12
CA LEU A 9 72.64 -27.56 -0.42
C LEU A 9 73.73 -28.01 0.55
N ASN A 10 74.06 -27.17 1.53
CA ASN A 10 75.08 -27.43 2.53
C ASN A 10 74.62 -26.94 3.90
N LYS A 11 75.17 -27.52 4.97
CA LYS A 11 74.93 -27.04 6.33
C LYS A 11 75.42 -25.59 6.49
N PRO A 12 74.60 -24.69 7.04
CA PRO A 12 75.01 -23.31 7.31
C PRO A 12 76.19 -23.29 8.28
N LYS A 13 77.15 -22.40 8.05
CA LYS A 13 78.31 -22.21 8.94
C LYS A 13 77.91 -21.59 10.29
N ASP A 14 76.89 -20.74 10.28
CA ASP A 14 76.34 -20.08 11.46
C ASP A 14 74.91 -20.57 11.72
N VAL A 15 74.73 -21.30 12.82
CA VAL A 15 73.45 -21.88 13.23
C VAL A 15 72.83 -21.02 14.32
N GLU A 16 71.61 -20.54 14.08
CA GLU A 16 70.81 -19.76 15.01
C GLU A 16 69.96 -20.69 15.89
N PRO A 17 70.04 -20.57 17.23
CA PRO A 17 69.18 -21.35 18.12
C PRO A 17 67.70 -21.16 17.81
N LYS A 18 66.92 -22.24 17.91
CA LYS A 18 65.47 -22.34 17.66
C LYS A 18 65.01 -22.11 16.22
N LYS A 19 65.92 -21.92 15.27
CA LYS A 19 65.60 -21.84 13.84
C LYS A 19 65.60 -23.24 13.21
N ILE A 20 64.64 -23.51 12.33
CA ILE A 20 64.58 -24.77 11.57
C ILE A 20 65.28 -24.58 10.23
N TYR A 21 66.16 -25.52 9.89
CA TYR A 21 66.91 -25.56 8.65
C TYR A 21 66.49 -26.78 7.83
N PHE A 22 66.20 -26.56 6.55
CA PHE A 22 65.95 -27.63 5.58
C PHE A 22 67.19 -27.78 4.71
N ILE A 23 67.82 -28.94 4.79
CA ILE A 23 69.14 -29.17 4.21
C ILE A 23 69.05 -30.41 3.31
N LYS A 24 69.50 -30.27 2.06
CA LYS A 24 69.51 -31.37 1.09
C LYS A 24 70.76 -32.22 1.29
N GLU A 25 70.59 -33.48 1.65
CA GLU A 25 71.67 -34.44 1.84
C GLU A 25 71.30 -35.75 1.11
N ASN A 26 72.20 -36.29 0.29
CA ASN A 26 71.99 -37.54 -0.44
C ASN A 26 70.66 -37.61 -1.24
N ASN A 27 70.28 -36.48 -1.86
CA ASN A 27 69.00 -36.26 -2.56
C ASN A 27 67.72 -36.16 -1.72
N ASP A 28 67.80 -36.30 -0.40
CA ASP A 28 66.67 -36.09 0.52
C ASP A 28 66.74 -34.72 1.20
N VAL A 29 65.59 -34.16 1.60
CA VAL A 29 65.52 -32.92 2.39
C VAL A 29 65.26 -33.26 3.85
N ASN A 30 66.23 -32.93 4.70
CA ASN A 30 66.22 -33.19 6.12
C ASN A 30 65.92 -31.91 6.91
N ALA A 31 65.14 -32.02 7.99
CA ALA A 31 64.92 -30.91 8.92
C ALA A 31 65.87 -30.97 10.12
N TYR A 32 66.45 -29.83 10.43
CA TYR A 32 67.37 -29.64 11.55
C TYR A 32 66.92 -28.46 12.41
N LEU A 33 67.05 -28.58 13.74
CA LEU A 33 66.84 -27.46 14.67
C LEU A 33 68.21 -26.90 15.05
N GLY A 34 68.36 -25.59 14.98
CA GLY A 34 69.48 -24.94 15.64
C GLY A 34 69.34 -25.06 17.16
N THR A 35 70.31 -25.70 17.82
CA THR A 35 70.35 -25.82 19.28
C THR A 35 71.03 -24.60 19.91
N SER A 36 70.87 -24.44 21.22
CA SER A 36 71.46 -23.31 21.96
C SER A 36 72.99 -23.25 21.91
N ASP A 37 73.66 -24.37 21.65
CA ASP A 37 75.12 -24.45 21.42
C ASP A 37 75.51 -24.20 19.95
N LYS A 38 74.60 -23.65 19.14
CA LYS A 38 74.79 -23.32 17.71
C LYS A 38 75.19 -24.52 16.85
N LYS A 39 74.63 -25.69 17.15
CA LYS A 39 74.74 -26.90 16.31
C LYS A 39 73.40 -27.24 15.70
N LEU A 40 73.43 -28.06 14.66
CA LEU A 40 72.24 -28.60 14.04
C LEU A 40 71.89 -29.93 14.70
N GLN A 41 70.73 -29.99 15.35
CA GLN A 41 70.12 -31.24 15.78
C GLN A 41 69.19 -31.74 14.70
N TYR A 42 69.43 -32.95 14.20
CA TYR A 42 68.52 -33.58 13.25
C TYR A 42 67.17 -33.84 13.94
N ILE A 43 66.10 -33.31 13.36
CA ILE A 43 64.73 -33.46 13.89
C ILE A 43 63.99 -34.58 13.16
N GLY A 44 64.35 -34.85 11.90
CA GLY A 44 63.72 -35.90 11.11
C GLY A 44 63.53 -35.52 9.63
N LYS A 45 63.07 -36.51 8.88
CA LYS A 45 62.67 -36.39 7.47
C LYS A 45 61.15 -36.20 7.29
N ASN A 46 60.39 -36.61 8.30
CA ASN A 46 58.93 -36.53 8.36
C ASN A 46 58.56 -35.87 9.70
N LEU A 47 57.75 -34.81 9.67
CA LEU A 47 57.17 -34.22 10.87
C LEU A 47 55.80 -34.88 11.08
N GLY A 48 55.64 -35.74 12.07
CA GLY A 48 54.38 -36.44 12.30
C GLY A 48 54.14 -36.73 13.77
N ASP A 49 53.48 -35.78 14.45
CA ASP A 49 52.67 -36.08 15.64
C ASP A 49 51.20 -36.16 15.18
N GLU A 50 50.52 -37.25 15.56
CA GLU A 50 49.20 -37.65 15.05
C GLU A 50 48.04 -36.75 15.53
N THR A 51 48.31 -35.80 16.42
CA THR A 51 47.27 -34.99 17.07
C THR A 51 47.07 -33.60 16.47
N VAL A 52 47.94 -33.14 15.55
CA VAL A 52 47.98 -31.73 15.10
C VAL A 52 47.79 -31.55 13.59
N LEU A 53 48.03 -32.56 12.76
CA LEU A 53 48.02 -32.43 11.30
C LEU A 53 46.74 -32.98 10.63
N PRO A 54 46.20 -32.31 9.58
CA PRO A 54 45.13 -32.85 8.74
C PRO A 54 45.49 -34.22 8.16
N LYS A 55 44.49 -35.12 8.05
CA LYS A 55 44.70 -36.52 7.61
C LYS A 55 45.36 -36.62 6.24
N GLU A 56 45.18 -35.62 5.36
CA GLU A 56 45.77 -35.59 4.02
C GLU A 56 47.28 -35.32 4.01
N LEU A 57 47.87 -34.90 5.14
CA LEU A 57 49.30 -34.61 5.27
C LEU A 57 50.09 -35.75 5.94
N LYS A 58 49.42 -36.84 6.32
CA LYS A 58 50.03 -38.00 6.96
C LYS A 58 51.04 -38.68 6.03
N ASP A 59 52.18 -39.08 6.58
CA ASP A 59 53.27 -39.81 5.90
C ASP A 59 53.92 -39.08 4.70
N LYS A 60 53.61 -37.79 4.52
CA LYS A 60 54.24 -36.94 3.50
C LYS A 60 55.59 -36.43 4.00
N SER A 61 56.56 -36.37 3.09
CA SER A 61 57.80 -35.65 3.34
C SER A 61 57.49 -34.16 3.58
N ILE A 62 58.40 -33.46 4.26
CA ILE A 62 58.24 -32.04 4.56
C ILE A 62 58.01 -31.20 3.29
N MET A 63 58.68 -31.53 2.18
CA MET A 63 58.47 -30.86 0.89
C MET A 63 57.06 -31.09 0.33
N GLU A 64 56.53 -32.31 0.47
CA GLU A 64 55.16 -32.63 0.06
C GLU A 64 54.13 -31.93 0.95
N MET A 65 54.40 -31.77 2.25
CA MET A 65 53.53 -31.02 3.16
C MET A 65 53.45 -29.54 2.78
N PHE A 66 54.58 -28.87 2.52
CA PHE A 66 54.57 -27.48 2.04
C PHE A 66 53.87 -27.34 0.69
N ALA A 67 54.15 -28.26 -0.26
CA ALA A 67 53.44 -28.27 -1.53
C ALA A 67 51.92 -28.42 -1.37
N CYS A 68 51.47 -29.25 -0.42
CA CYS A 68 50.05 -29.40 -0.08
C CYS A 68 49.47 -28.11 0.54
N LEU A 69 50.16 -27.43 1.44
CA LEU A 69 49.70 -26.16 2.02
C LEU A 69 49.57 -25.04 0.97
N PHE A 70 50.55 -24.92 0.05
CA PHE A 70 50.45 -23.97 -1.05
C PHE A 70 49.32 -24.32 -2.02
N ARG A 71 49.12 -25.60 -2.34
CA ARG A 71 47.97 -26.06 -3.13
C ARG A 71 46.65 -25.73 -2.44
N TYR A 72 46.57 -25.91 -1.13
CA TYR A 72 45.38 -25.58 -0.34
C TYR A 72 45.10 -24.07 -0.33
N ALA A 73 46.12 -23.24 -0.08
CA ALA A 73 46.01 -21.78 -0.13
C ALA A 73 45.58 -21.28 -1.53
N ASN A 74 46.18 -21.84 -2.59
CA ASN A 74 45.81 -21.51 -3.97
C ASN A 74 44.39 -21.98 -4.32
N SER A 75 43.98 -23.16 -3.85
CA SER A 75 42.61 -23.67 -4.01
C SER A 75 41.60 -22.76 -3.33
N ASN A 76 41.88 -22.34 -2.09
CA ASN A 76 41.01 -21.42 -1.36
C ASN A 76 40.95 -20.04 -2.02
N LYS A 77 42.08 -19.53 -2.53
CA LYS A 77 42.11 -18.29 -3.33
C LYS A 77 41.22 -18.41 -4.57
N ALA A 78 41.30 -19.52 -5.31
CA ALA A 78 40.46 -19.75 -6.48
C ALA A 78 38.98 -19.87 -6.12
N LYS A 79 38.64 -20.57 -5.01
CA LYS A 79 37.28 -20.66 -4.49
C LYS A 79 36.72 -19.29 -4.10
N LEU A 80 37.51 -18.44 -3.45
CA LEU A 80 37.11 -17.07 -3.09
C LEU A 80 36.79 -16.22 -4.33
N LYS A 81 37.61 -16.31 -5.39
CA LYS A 81 37.32 -15.63 -6.67
C LYS A 81 35.99 -16.06 -7.26
N LEU A 82 35.72 -17.37 -7.25
CA LEU A 82 34.48 -17.93 -7.77
C LEU A 82 33.27 -17.50 -6.93
N LEU A 83 33.39 -17.51 -5.60
CA LEU A 83 32.34 -17.05 -4.68
C LEU A 83 31.99 -15.58 -4.90
N VAL A 84 33.00 -14.70 -4.90
CA VAL A 84 32.80 -13.26 -5.11
C VAL A 84 32.25 -12.98 -6.50
N GLY A 85 32.79 -13.64 -7.54
CA GLY A 85 32.34 -13.48 -8.91
C GLY A 85 30.89 -13.93 -9.13
N ASN A 86 30.52 -15.11 -8.61
CA ASN A 86 29.15 -15.62 -8.68
C ASN A 86 28.15 -14.69 -8.01
N ALA A 87 28.50 -14.12 -6.85
CA ALA A 87 27.62 -13.19 -6.13
C ALA A 87 27.25 -11.93 -6.93
N ILE A 88 28.08 -11.56 -7.92
CA ILE A 88 27.87 -10.38 -8.77
C ILE A 88 27.72 -10.71 -10.25
N GLY A 89 27.50 -11.98 -10.60
CA GLY A 89 27.30 -12.46 -11.98
C GLY A 89 28.50 -12.29 -12.91
N THR A 90 29.73 -12.29 -12.39
CA THR A 90 30.97 -12.09 -13.17
C THR A 90 31.94 -13.27 -13.00
N ASP A 91 32.53 -13.79 -14.08
CA ASP A 91 33.54 -14.87 -13.98
C ASP A 91 34.93 -14.31 -13.67
N TYR A 92 35.37 -14.46 -12.42
CA TYR A 92 36.70 -14.07 -11.95
C TYR A 92 37.73 -15.20 -11.94
N SER A 93 37.39 -16.41 -12.40
CA SER A 93 38.26 -17.59 -12.31
C SER A 93 39.61 -17.41 -13.01
N LYS A 94 39.68 -16.53 -14.00
CA LYS A 94 40.88 -16.24 -14.81
C LYS A 94 41.44 -14.83 -14.62
N GLN A 95 40.84 -14.00 -13.77
CA GLN A 95 41.22 -12.60 -13.62
C GLN A 95 42.34 -12.41 -12.59
N ALA A 96 43.21 -11.43 -12.84
CA ALA A 96 44.22 -10.99 -11.87
C ALA A 96 43.55 -10.34 -10.65
N ASP A 97 44.19 -10.43 -9.48
CA ASP A 97 43.60 -9.93 -8.23
C ASP A 97 43.36 -8.41 -8.27
N GLU A 98 44.28 -7.67 -8.90
CA GLU A 98 44.16 -6.22 -9.11
C GLU A 98 42.94 -5.87 -9.98
N THR A 99 42.70 -6.64 -11.04
CA THR A 99 41.52 -6.46 -11.91
C THR A 99 40.22 -6.67 -11.13
N ILE A 100 40.17 -7.69 -10.28
CA ILE A 100 39.01 -7.98 -9.43
C ILE A 100 38.77 -6.84 -8.43
N ALA A 101 39.83 -6.36 -7.76
CA ALA A 101 39.74 -5.25 -6.82
C ALA A 101 39.23 -3.96 -7.48
N ASN A 102 39.76 -3.63 -8.68
CA ASN A 102 39.34 -2.46 -9.43
C ASN A 102 37.88 -2.56 -9.90
N ASP A 103 37.42 -3.74 -10.34
CA ASP A 103 36.03 -3.94 -10.74
C ASP A 103 35.04 -3.77 -9.56
N ILE A 104 35.40 -4.26 -8.36
CA ILE A 104 34.61 -4.04 -7.14
C ILE A 104 34.53 -2.54 -6.80
N ILE A 105 35.64 -1.80 -6.90
CA ILE A 105 35.67 -0.35 -6.66
C ILE A 105 34.82 0.40 -7.69
N ASN A 106 34.87 0.00 -8.97
CA ASN A 106 34.06 0.59 -10.02
C ASN A 106 32.56 0.35 -9.77
N LYS A 107 32.17 -0.86 -9.37
CA LYS A 107 30.78 -1.17 -9.00
C LYS A 107 30.31 -0.34 -7.80
N LYS A 108 31.15 -0.13 -6.77
CA LYS A 108 30.84 0.80 -5.67
C LYS A 108 30.66 2.23 -6.16
N THR A 109 31.50 2.68 -7.09
CA THR A 109 31.37 4.02 -7.70
C THR A 109 30.04 4.16 -8.44
N ASN A 110 29.62 3.15 -9.19
CA ASN A 110 28.32 3.15 -9.86
C ASN A 110 27.15 3.26 -8.87
N ILE A 111 27.22 2.57 -7.72
CA ILE A 111 26.21 2.68 -6.65
C ILE A 111 26.17 4.11 -6.09
N VAL A 112 27.33 4.72 -5.82
CA VAL A 112 27.43 6.10 -5.33
C VAL A 112 26.85 7.09 -6.32
N GLU A 113 27.16 6.95 -7.61
CA GLU A 113 26.60 7.82 -8.66
C GLU A 113 25.08 7.66 -8.77
N ALA A 114 24.58 6.42 -8.74
CA ALA A 114 23.14 6.15 -8.72
C ALA A 114 22.44 6.79 -7.50
N LEU A 115 23.04 6.70 -6.31
CA LEU A 115 22.52 7.32 -5.09
C LEU A 115 22.54 8.85 -5.16
N LYS A 116 23.61 9.45 -5.69
CA LYS A 116 23.70 10.90 -5.91
C LYS A 116 22.67 11.40 -6.91
N ASN A 117 22.42 10.66 -8.00
CA ASN A 117 21.37 10.96 -8.95
C ASN A 117 19.96 10.91 -8.32
N LYS A 118 19.82 10.22 -7.18
CA LYS A 118 18.60 10.19 -6.36
C LYS A 118 18.63 11.18 -5.18
N GLY A 119 19.60 12.10 -5.14
CA GLY A 119 19.72 13.13 -4.11
C GLY A 119 20.31 12.68 -2.78
N ILE A 120 20.86 11.46 -2.70
CA ILE A 120 21.41 10.89 -1.47
C ILE A 120 22.93 11.08 -1.40
N VAL A 121 23.40 11.65 -0.29
CA VAL A 121 24.84 11.84 -0.03
C VAL A 121 25.50 10.49 0.27
N SER A 122 26.42 10.08 -0.60
CA SER A 122 27.16 8.82 -0.48
C SER A 122 28.63 8.97 -0.89
N ASN A 123 29.50 8.17 -0.28
CA ASN A 123 30.94 8.16 -0.53
C ASN A 123 31.39 6.73 -0.89
N LYS A 124 32.33 6.60 -1.84
CA LYS A 124 32.88 5.31 -2.31
C LYS A 124 33.50 4.45 -1.20
N PHE A 125 33.88 5.07 -0.08
CA PHE A 125 34.46 4.40 1.08
C PHE A 125 33.42 3.99 2.13
N ASP A 126 32.13 4.24 1.90
CA ASP A 126 31.08 3.75 2.80
C ASP A 126 31.08 2.21 2.84
N ASP A 127 30.70 1.68 4.00
CA ASP A 127 30.51 0.25 4.22
C ASP A 127 29.29 -0.26 3.44
N LEU A 128 29.26 -1.55 3.13
CA LEU A 128 28.17 -2.15 2.34
C LEU A 128 26.82 -2.02 3.03
N ASP A 129 26.77 -2.19 4.35
CA ASP A 129 25.54 -2.03 5.14
C ASP A 129 25.00 -0.60 5.04
N THR A 130 25.90 0.40 5.05
CA THR A 130 25.51 1.81 4.87
C THR A 130 24.90 2.07 3.49
N TYR A 131 25.38 1.39 2.43
CA TYR A 131 24.71 1.49 1.13
C TYR A 131 23.33 0.85 1.15
N ALA A 132 23.13 -0.28 1.84
CA ALA A 132 21.83 -0.92 1.96
C ALA A 132 20.81 0.00 2.66
N ASP A 133 21.20 0.64 3.76
CA ASP A 133 20.35 1.61 4.46
C ASP A 133 20.01 2.82 3.59
N LYS A 134 21.01 3.36 2.88
CA LYS A 134 20.82 4.47 1.94
C LYS A 134 19.92 4.09 0.77
N ILE A 135 20.05 2.87 0.22
CA ILE A 135 19.18 2.35 -0.83
C ILE A 135 17.74 2.19 -0.32
N ASN A 136 17.56 1.69 0.90
CA ASN A 136 16.23 1.58 1.53
C ASN A 136 15.59 2.94 1.81
N SER A 137 16.40 3.99 2.00
CA SER A 137 15.91 5.37 2.12
C SER A 137 15.55 6.02 0.77
N ILE A 138 15.91 5.41 -0.36
CA ILE A 138 15.43 5.84 -1.68
C ILE A 138 13.94 5.49 -1.76
N VAL A 139 13.11 6.51 -1.91
CA VAL A 139 11.69 6.36 -2.25
C VAL A 139 11.57 5.60 -3.58
N GLN A 140 11.03 4.38 -3.53
CA GLN A 140 11.04 3.43 -4.67
C GLN A 140 10.00 3.74 -5.75
N SER A 141 9.04 4.62 -5.52
CA SER A 141 8.12 5.11 -6.57
C SER A 141 7.52 6.46 -6.18
N PRO A 142 7.96 7.60 -6.76
CA PRO A 142 7.16 8.81 -6.70
C PRO A 142 5.88 8.56 -7.51
N ARG A 143 4.81 8.09 -6.85
CA ARG A 143 3.50 8.01 -7.48
C ARG A 143 2.95 9.42 -7.53
N LEU A 144 2.89 9.98 -8.74
CA LEU A 144 2.12 11.19 -8.97
C LEU A 144 0.66 10.88 -8.61
N LYS A 145 0.17 11.47 -7.53
CA LYS A 145 -1.21 11.36 -7.11
C LYS A 145 -1.93 12.62 -7.51
N ASN A 146 -2.92 12.46 -8.39
CA ASN A 146 -3.76 13.56 -8.83
C ASN A 146 -5.13 13.42 -8.15
N THR A 147 -5.45 14.37 -7.28
CA THR A 147 -6.77 14.48 -6.65
C THR A 147 -7.49 15.66 -7.27
N LYS A 148 -8.55 15.40 -8.04
CA LYS A 148 -9.41 16.44 -8.60
C LYS A 148 -10.60 16.70 -7.67
N LEU A 149 -10.87 17.98 -7.43
CA LEU A 149 -11.90 18.45 -6.51
C LEU A 149 -12.76 19.50 -7.22
N ASN A 150 -14.08 19.33 -7.20
CA ASN A 150 -15.02 20.39 -7.50
C ASN A 150 -15.42 21.01 -6.16
N ILE A 151 -14.98 22.23 -5.91
CA ILE A 151 -15.12 22.85 -4.60
C ILE A 151 -16.09 24.02 -4.64
N LYS A 152 -16.78 24.20 -3.52
CA LYS A 152 -17.47 25.42 -3.15
C LYS A 152 -16.70 26.03 -1.99
N ALA A 153 -16.17 27.23 -2.17
CA ALA A 153 -15.33 27.88 -1.18
C ALA A 153 -16.18 28.53 -0.07
N PRO A 154 -15.63 28.66 1.15
CA PRO A 154 -14.31 28.19 1.58
C PRO A 154 -14.28 26.65 1.73
N PHE A 155 -13.20 26.02 1.27
CA PHE A 155 -13.03 24.57 1.37
C PHE A 155 -11.61 24.22 1.82
N LYS A 156 -11.47 23.23 2.70
CA LYS A 156 -10.17 22.69 3.13
C LYS A 156 -10.06 21.22 2.75
N LYS A 157 -8.90 20.83 2.23
CA LYS A 157 -8.52 19.43 2.00
C LYS A 157 -7.26 19.12 2.78
N GLU A 158 -7.25 18.00 3.47
CA GLU A 158 -6.05 17.53 4.19
C GLU A 158 -5.52 16.23 3.59
N ILE A 159 -4.21 16.06 3.64
CA ILE A 159 -3.52 14.80 3.32
C ILE A 159 -2.63 14.45 4.50
N GLU A 160 -2.93 13.34 5.16
CA GLU A 160 -2.11 12.77 6.24
C GLU A 160 -0.98 11.92 5.64
N LEU A 161 0.25 12.24 6.02
CA LEU A 161 1.47 11.54 5.67
C LEU A 161 1.73 10.46 6.72
N LEU A 162 2.12 9.26 6.28
CA LEU A 162 2.39 8.17 7.21
C LEU A 162 3.69 8.37 8.02
N GLN A 163 4.56 9.26 7.57
CA GLN A 163 5.76 9.70 8.30
C GLN A 163 5.89 11.23 8.19
N PRO A 164 6.36 11.91 9.26
CA PRO A 164 6.71 13.33 9.21
C PRO A 164 7.65 13.66 8.05
N MET A 165 7.36 14.73 7.31
CA MET A 165 8.23 15.28 6.27
C MET A 165 8.50 16.78 6.49
N GLN A 166 9.55 17.29 5.88
CA GLN A 166 9.82 18.73 5.79
C GLN A 166 9.17 19.28 4.52
N LEU A 167 8.63 20.50 4.57
CA LEU A 167 7.91 21.12 3.44
C LEU A 167 8.74 21.13 2.13
N GLN A 168 10.04 21.38 2.23
CA GLN A 168 10.97 21.37 1.09
C GLN A 168 11.12 20.02 0.38
N ASN A 169 10.72 18.92 1.03
CA ASN A 169 10.75 17.57 0.48
C ASN A 169 9.39 17.16 -0.13
N ILE A 170 8.39 18.05 -0.10
CA ILE A 170 7.06 17.80 -0.64
C ILE A 170 6.96 18.52 -1.99
N CYS A 171 6.79 17.75 -3.07
CA CYS A 171 6.48 18.32 -4.37
C CYS A 171 4.97 18.26 -4.58
N THR A 172 4.31 19.40 -4.40
CA THR A 172 2.87 19.55 -4.62
C THR A 172 2.57 20.77 -5.49
N SER A 173 1.52 20.69 -6.30
CA SER A 173 0.99 21.82 -7.06
C SER A 173 -0.53 21.73 -7.12
N VAL A 174 -1.16 22.90 -7.21
CA VAL A 174 -2.60 23.00 -7.42
C VAL A 174 -2.85 23.72 -8.73
N LEU A 175 -3.61 23.09 -9.62
CA LEU A 175 -4.05 23.66 -10.88
C LEU A 175 -5.55 23.95 -10.80
N GLU A 176 -5.98 25.14 -11.22
CA GLU A 176 -7.39 25.49 -11.44
C GLU A 176 -7.71 25.25 -12.92
N PHE A 177 -8.82 24.57 -13.18
CA PHE A 177 -9.32 24.37 -14.52
C PHE A 177 -10.05 25.63 -15.00
N GLU A 178 -9.65 26.15 -16.16
CA GLU A 178 -10.33 27.27 -16.82
C GLU A 178 -11.10 26.75 -18.04
N ALA A 179 -12.43 26.83 -17.97
CA ALA A 179 -13.30 26.48 -19.08
C ALA A 179 -13.06 27.43 -20.28
N GLY A 180 -13.01 26.88 -21.50
CA GLY A 180 -12.78 27.71 -22.68
C GLY A 180 -12.66 26.94 -23.99
N LYS A 181 -12.41 27.66 -25.08
CA LYS A 181 -12.15 27.06 -26.40
C LYS A 181 -10.69 26.57 -26.42
N GLY A 182 -10.50 25.25 -26.33
CA GLY A 182 -9.18 24.62 -26.28
C GLY A 182 -9.24 23.11 -26.51
N ASN A 183 -8.17 22.42 -26.11
CA ASN A 183 -8.06 20.96 -26.15
C ASN A 183 -9.13 20.31 -25.27
N VAL A 184 -9.52 19.09 -25.63
CA VAL A 184 -10.33 18.23 -24.75
C VAL A 184 -9.41 17.57 -23.76
N VAL A 185 -9.71 17.70 -22.48
CA VAL A 185 -9.01 17.00 -21.40
C VAL A 185 -9.98 16.03 -20.76
N GLN A 186 -9.53 14.79 -20.56
CA GLN A 186 -10.30 13.76 -19.90
C GLN A 186 -9.97 13.73 -18.41
N TYR A 187 -11.00 13.65 -17.58
CA TYR A 187 -10.87 13.66 -16.13
C TYR A 187 -11.65 12.54 -15.46
N GLU A 188 -11.14 12.15 -14.29
CA GLU A 188 -11.82 11.28 -13.34
C GLU A 188 -12.13 12.09 -12.08
N CYS A 189 -13.43 12.29 -11.83
CA CYS A 189 -13.94 12.98 -10.65
C CYS A 189 -14.43 11.93 -9.67
N ASN A 190 -13.82 11.87 -8.49
CA ASN A 190 -14.18 10.95 -7.42
C ASN A 190 -15.07 11.67 -6.41
N PHE A 191 -16.10 10.98 -5.93
CA PHE A 191 -17.00 11.49 -4.90
C PHE A 191 -17.03 10.49 -3.75
N ASP A 192 -16.74 11.00 -2.56
CA ASP A 192 -16.75 10.23 -1.32
C ASP A 192 -18.19 10.11 -0.80
N ASN A 193 -18.72 8.88 -0.80
CA ASN A 193 -20.04 8.60 -0.24
C ASN A 193 -19.98 8.11 1.21
N GLY A 194 -18.78 8.04 1.80
CA GLY A 194 -18.53 7.71 3.19
C GLY A 194 -18.69 8.88 4.14
N ASP A 195 -18.80 10.12 3.64
CA ASP A 195 -18.95 11.30 4.49
C ASP A 195 -20.42 11.74 4.65
N SER A 196 -20.93 11.57 5.86
CA SER A 196 -22.29 11.92 6.28
C SER A 196 -22.68 13.38 6.00
N VAL A 197 -21.72 14.32 5.99
CA VAL A 197 -22.02 15.76 5.82
C VAL A 197 -22.60 16.06 4.44
N ASN A 198 -22.31 15.22 3.43
CA ASN A 198 -22.78 15.38 2.06
C ASN A 198 -24.22 14.92 1.84
N PHE A 199 -24.89 14.35 2.84
CA PHE A 199 -26.19 13.68 2.70
C PHE A 199 -27.26 14.21 3.65
N ASN A 200 -28.50 14.19 3.18
CA ASN A 200 -29.67 14.39 4.05
C ASN A 200 -29.84 13.16 4.93
N LEU A 201 -29.32 13.23 6.16
CA LEU A 201 -29.29 12.12 7.11
C LEU A 201 -30.70 11.63 7.46
N LYS A 202 -30.80 10.32 7.66
CA LYS A 202 -32.00 9.66 8.17
C LYS A 202 -31.59 8.65 9.24
N ASN A 203 -32.46 8.43 10.20
CA ASN A 203 -32.16 7.76 11.47
C ASN A 203 -31.66 6.31 11.35
N SER A 204 -31.82 5.65 10.20
CA SER A 204 -31.44 4.25 9.98
C SER A 204 -30.25 4.08 9.02
N VAL A 205 -29.49 5.14 8.78
CA VAL A 205 -28.31 5.11 7.91
C VAL A 205 -27.07 5.56 8.67
N VAL A 206 -26.01 4.75 8.56
CA VAL A 206 -24.70 4.99 9.16
C VAL A 206 -23.61 5.13 8.12
N PHE A 207 -22.57 5.85 8.51
CA PHE A 207 -21.39 6.16 7.72
C PHE A 207 -20.16 5.67 8.48
N ASN A 208 -19.89 4.37 8.37
CA ASN A 208 -18.80 3.72 9.10
C ASN A 208 -17.80 3.14 8.10
N ASP A 209 -16.52 3.22 8.43
CA ASP A 209 -15.42 2.71 7.58
C ASP A 209 -15.40 3.30 6.15
N GLY A 210 -15.85 4.55 5.99
CA GLY A 210 -15.96 5.21 4.68
C GLY A 210 -17.10 4.68 3.80
N LYS A 211 -18.07 3.97 4.37
CA LYS A 211 -19.19 3.37 3.64
C LYS A 211 -20.52 3.79 4.24
N MET A 212 -21.48 4.11 3.36
CA MET A 212 -22.88 4.38 3.72
C MET A 212 -23.67 3.06 3.74
N LYS A 213 -24.32 2.77 4.87
CA LYS A 213 -25.06 1.53 5.11
C LYS A 213 -26.41 1.81 5.77
N GLN A 214 -27.40 0.97 5.52
CA GLN A 214 -28.61 0.91 6.34
C GLN A 214 -28.33 0.06 7.59
N GLU A 215 -28.69 0.55 8.77
CA GLU A 215 -28.55 -0.20 10.02
C GLU A 215 -29.50 -1.38 10.09
N ASN A 216 -29.07 -2.40 10.83
CA ASN A 216 -29.98 -3.42 11.31
C ASN A 216 -30.82 -2.86 12.45
N LYS A 217 -32.02 -3.39 12.59
CA LYS A 217 -32.91 -3.05 13.69
C LYS A 217 -32.90 -4.17 14.71
N GLU A 218 -32.79 -3.79 15.97
CA GLU A 218 -32.85 -4.70 17.10
C GLU A 218 -33.89 -4.19 18.11
N LYS A 219 -34.75 -5.09 18.58
CA LYS A 219 -35.69 -4.83 19.67
C LYS A 219 -35.67 -5.97 20.67
N VAL A 220 -35.70 -5.60 21.94
CA VAL A 220 -35.77 -6.54 23.06
C VAL A 220 -37.21 -6.56 23.55
N TYR A 221 -37.75 -7.76 23.67
CA TYR A 221 -39.08 -7.99 24.21
C TYR A 221 -38.97 -8.89 25.44
N ASP A 222 -39.56 -8.46 26.54
CA ASP A 222 -39.75 -9.31 27.70
C ASP A 222 -40.81 -10.36 27.37
N TYR A 223 -40.62 -11.60 27.82
CA TYR A 223 -41.59 -12.67 27.63
C TYR A 223 -41.93 -13.37 28.93
N ASP A 224 -43.16 -13.85 29.01
CA ASP A 224 -43.56 -14.77 30.05
C ASP A 224 -43.15 -16.19 29.64
N LYS A 225 -42.33 -16.84 30.48
CA LYS A 225 -41.89 -18.22 30.22
C LYS A 225 -43.10 -19.14 30.21
N GLY A 226 -43.35 -19.79 29.08
CA GLY A 226 -44.42 -20.76 28.92
C GLY A 226 -44.03 -22.14 29.48
N ASN A 227 -44.76 -23.16 29.07
CA ASN A 227 -44.50 -24.53 29.49
C ASN A 227 -43.32 -25.12 28.70
N ASP A 228 -42.44 -25.85 29.39
CA ASP A 228 -41.51 -26.75 28.73
C ASP A 228 -42.32 -27.92 28.13
N THR A 229 -42.21 -28.14 26.83
CA THR A 229 -42.87 -29.24 26.12
C THR A 229 -41.84 -30.27 25.66
N ASP A 230 -42.28 -31.48 25.33
CA ASP A 230 -41.42 -32.52 24.75
C ASP A 230 -40.79 -32.12 23.41
N LYS A 231 -41.22 -30.99 22.81
CA LYS A 231 -40.74 -30.44 21.53
C LYS A 231 -39.89 -29.18 21.69
N GLY A 232 -39.74 -28.65 22.90
CA GLY A 232 -38.98 -27.43 23.19
C GLY A 232 -39.70 -26.49 24.16
N LYS A 233 -39.12 -25.30 24.34
CA LYS A 233 -39.67 -24.23 25.19
C LYS A 233 -40.71 -23.43 24.38
N GLU A 234 -41.88 -23.16 24.97
CA GLU A 234 -42.87 -22.23 24.42
C GLU A 234 -42.80 -20.88 25.16
N TYR A 235 -42.95 -19.79 24.41
CA TYR A 235 -42.91 -18.42 24.96
C TYR A 235 -44.18 -17.66 24.56
N LEU A 236 -44.71 -16.86 25.47
CA LEU A 236 -45.75 -15.88 25.15
C LEU A 236 -45.13 -14.49 25.19
N VAL A 237 -45.11 -13.82 24.04
CA VAL A 237 -44.51 -12.50 23.86
C VAL A 237 -45.45 -11.61 23.03
N GLU A 238 -45.66 -10.38 23.48
CA GLU A 238 -46.35 -9.35 22.70
C GLU A 238 -45.31 -8.58 21.89
N VAL A 239 -45.34 -8.73 20.56
CA VAL A 239 -44.35 -8.15 19.66
C VAL A 239 -45.01 -7.11 18.77
N ASN A 240 -44.40 -5.92 18.66
CA ASN A 240 -44.78 -4.94 17.67
C ASN A 240 -43.98 -5.16 16.39
N PHE A 241 -44.55 -5.87 15.42
CA PHE A 241 -43.89 -6.10 14.13
C PHE A 241 -43.83 -4.87 13.23
N ASP A 242 -44.61 -3.82 13.50
CA ASP A 242 -44.55 -2.56 12.73
C ASP A 242 -43.20 -1.85 12.91
N ASP A 243 -42.43 -2.23 13.94
CA ASP A 243 -41.06 -1.79 14.11
C ASP A 243 -40.14 -2.34 13.01
N PHE A 244 -40.44 -3.47 12.39
CA PHE A 244 -39.53 -4.12 11.44
C PHE A 244 -40.09 -4.10 10.03
N TYR A 245 -39.22 -3.87 9.03
CA TYR A 245 -39.59 -4.19 7.67
C TYR A 245 -39.63 -5.71 7.46
N LYS A 246 -38.59 -6.40 7.94
CA LYS A 246 -38.51 -7.85 8.02
C LYS A 246 -37.78 -8.26 9.30
N VAL A 247 -38.31 -9.28 9.97
CA VAL A 247 -37.63 -9.96 11.09
C VAL A 247 -36.86 -11.14 10.51
N SER A 248 -35.59 -11.25 10.89
CA SER A 248 -34.66 -12.25 10.35
C SER A 248 -34.23 -13.27 11.40
N THR A 249 -33.94 -12.82 12.62
CA THR A 249 -33.46 -13.68 13.69
C THR A 249 -34.18 -13.34 15.00
N ILE A 250 -34.48 -14.37 15.80
CA ILE A 250 -35.01 -14.24 17.16
C ILE A 250 -34.06 -15.05 18.06
N GLU A 251 -33.50 -14.41 19.08
CA GLU A 251 -32.52 -14.99 20.00
C GLU A 251 -33.00 -14.84 21.45
N GLU A 252 -32.74 -15.85 22.29
CA GLU A 252 -32.98 -15.77 23.74
C GLU A 252 -31.80 -15.01 24.38
N ASN A 253 -32.10 -13.99 25.18
CA ASN A 253 -31.12 -13.27 25.98
C ASN A 253 -31.25 -13.72 27.43
N GLU A 254 -30.41 -14.68 27.80
CA GLU A 254 -30.29 -15.19 29.17
C GLU A 254 -29.42 -14.21 29.99
N ASP A 255 -29.94 -13.02 30.30
CA ASP A 255 -29.32 -12.11 31.28
C ASP A 255 -29.77 -12.53 32.71
N ASP A 256 -29.17 -13.63 33.19
CA ASP A 256 -29.48 -14.30 34.47
C ASP A 256 -29.43 -13.37 35.70
N GLU A 257 -28.71 -12.24 35.61
CA GLU A 257 -28.53 -11.31 36.73
C GLU A 257 -29.78 -10.44 37.02
N LYS A 258 -30.72 -10.32 36.08
CA LYS A 258 -31.92 -9.47 36.25
C LYS A 258 -33.23 -10.23 36.46
N GLY A 259 -33.22 -11.56 36.27
CA GLY A 259 -34.43 -12.39 36.43
C GLY A 259 -35.56 -12.06 35.45
N VAL A 260 -35.26 -11.40 34.33
CA VAL A 260 -36.21 -11.10 33.25
C VAL A 260 -35.81 -11.94 32.04
N ASN A 261 -36.73 -12.76 31.56
CA ASN A 261 -36.46 -13.50 30.33
C ASN A 261 -36.75 -12.61 29.13
N GLN A 262 -35.78 -12.48 28.23
CA GLN A 262 -35.85 -11.56 27.09
C GLN A 262 -35.62 -12.27 25.76
N LEU A 263 -36.36 -11.87 24.74
CA LEU A 263 -36.09 -12.22 23.34
C LEU A 263 -35.56 -11.01 22.60
N ILE A 264 -34.46 -11.18 21.89
CA ILE A 264 -33.89 -10.18 20.99
C ILE A 264 -34.37 -10.50 19.58
N PHE A 265 -35.16 -9.59 19.02
CA PHE A 265 -35.61 -9.63 17.64
C PHE A 265 -34.67 -8.77 16.80
N LYS A 266 -34.01 -9.41 15.83
CA LYS A 266 -33.14 -8.76 14.85
C LYS A 266 -33.81 -8.78 13.47
N GLY A 267 -33.69 -7.67 12.77
CA GLY A 267 -34.29 -7.51 11.45
C GLY A 267 -33.76 -6.29 10.73
N THR A 268 -34.52 -5.84 9.73
CA THR A 268 -34.17 -4.68 8.91
C THR A 268 -35.13 -3.53 9.10
N ASP A 269 -34.64 -2.32 8.86
CA ASP A 269 -35.48 -1.12 8.82
C ASP A 269 -36.19 -0.98 7.46
N ASN A 270 -37.22 -0.14 7.43
CA ASN A 270 -37.97 0.17 6.21
C ASN A 270 -37.06 0.69 5.10
N PRO A 271 -37.32 0.33 3.83
CA PRO A 271 -36.50 0.79 2.72
C PRO A 271 -36.43 2.31 2.68
N ILE A 272 -35.25 2.82 2.34
CA ILE A 272 -34.92 4.22 2.56
C ILE A 272 -34.17 4.83 1.39
N LEU A 273 -34.62 6.00 0.95
CA LEU A 273 -33.91 6.85 -0.01
C LEU A 273 -33.10 7.91 0.73
N ILE A 274 -31.80 7.95 0.49
CA ILE A 274 -30.86 8.98 0.95
C ILE A 274 -30.43 9.82 -0.24
N THR A 275 -30.47 11.14 -0.12
CA THR A 275 -30.10 12.06 -1.20
C THR A 275 -28.93 12.92 -0.78
N ALA A 276 -28.04 13.22 -1.74
CA ALA A 276 -27.01 14.22 -1.53
C ALA A 276 -27.63 15.61 -1.28
N LYS A 277 -27.04 16.40 -0.37
CA LYS A 277 -27.47 17.76 -0.03
C LYS A 277 -27.30 18.72 -1.20
N ASP A 278 -26.13 18.65 -1.83
CA ASP A 278 -25.69 19.55 -2.87
C ASP A 278 -25.55 18.86 -4.23
N ASP A 279 -25.48 19.67 -5.27
CA ASP A 279 -25.19 19.20 -6.61
C ASP A 279 -23.70 19.06 -6.84
N ILE A 280 -23.33 18.03 -7.58
CA ILE A 280 -22.04 17.99 -8.24
C ILE A 280 -22.10 18.95 -9.40
N ASN A 281 -21.31 20.03 -9.29
CA ASN A 281 -21.12 20.95 -10.39
C ASN A 281 -20.25 20.29 -11.48
N ILE A 282 -20.85 20.10 -12.65
CA ILE A 282 -20.20 19.63 -13.88
C ILE A 282 -20.27 20.71 -14.99
N SER A 283 -20.34 21.98 -14.62
CA SER A 283 -20.23 23.10 -15.55
C SER A 283 -18.92 23.01 -16.34
N GLY A 284 -18.99 23.12 -17.66
CA GLY A 284 -17.81 22.98 -18.53
C GLY A 284 -17.47 21.53 -18.91
N VAL A 285 -18.17 20.53 -18.38
CA VAL A 285 -18.14 19.17 -18.92
C VAL A 285 -18.83 19.17 -20.27
N GLU A 286 -18.11 18.81 -21.32
CA GLU A 286 -18.66 18.60 -22.65
C GLU A 286 -19.37 17.25 -22.72
N ARG A 287 -18.74 16.21 -22.18
CA ARG A 287 -19.25 14.84 -22.27
C ARG A 287 -19.02 14.06 -20.99
N LEU A 288 -20.05 13.32 -20.56
CA LEU A 288 -19.93 12.34 -19.49
C LEU A 288 -19.66 10.98 -20.14
N ASN A 289 -18.43 10.49 -20.00
CA ASN A 289 -17.96 9.28 -20.64
C ASN A 289 -18.41 8.01 -19.89
N LYS A 290 -18.36 8.06 -18.55
CA LYS A 290 -18.68 6.91 -17.70
C LYS A 290 -19.10 7.34 -16.30
N ILE A 291 -20.02 6.58 -15.70
CA ILE A 291 -20.24 6.55 -14.24
C ILE A 291 -19.75 5.19 -13.75
N THR A 292 -18.88 5.20 -12.74
CA THR A 292 -18.48 3.99 -12.02
C THR A 292 -18.99 4.10 -10.59
N TRP A 293 -19.89 3.21 -10.22
CA TRP A 293 -20.45 3.10 -8.88
C TRP A 293 -19.92 1.84 -8.21
N THR A 294 -19.13 2.05 -7.16
CA THR A 294 -18.61 1.01 -6.29
C THR A 294 -19.53 0.88 -5.09
N ALA A 295 -20.19 -0.26 -5.00
CA ALA A 295 -21.18 -0.59 -3.97
C ALA A 295 -21.35 -2.11 -3.92
N GLN A 296 -22.01 -2.59 -2.87
CA GLN A 296 -22.29 -4.00 -2.65
C GLN A 296 -23.78 -4.18 -2.32
N THR A 297 -24.35 -5.26 -2.87
CA THR A 297 -25.66 -5.77 -2.47
C THR A 297 -25.59 -7.29 -2.46
N GLN A 298 -26.41 -7.94 -1.63
CA GLN A 298 -26.43 -9.38 -1.50
C GLN A 298 -27.86 -9.93 -1.57
N ASN A 299 -27.97 -11.19 -2.00
CA ASN A 299 -29.20 -11.96 -2.01
C ASN A 299 -30.38 -11.22 -2.68
N SER A 300 -31.45 -10.99 -1.91
CA SER A 300 -32.68 -10.34 -2.40
C SER A 300 -32.75 -8.85 -2.05
N SER A 301 -31.76 -8.35 -1.30
CA SER A 301 -31.65 -6.93 -0.98
C SER A 301 -31.36 -6.11 -2.23
N LYS A 302 -31.80 -4.85 -2.24
CA LYS A 302 -31.56 -3.92 -3.33
C LYS A 302 -30.81 -2.68 -2.86
N LEU A 303 -29.88 -2.27 -3.70
CA LEU A 303 -29.22 -0.97 -3.64
C LEU A 303 -29.35 -0.32 -5.02
N LEU A 304 -30.12 0.76 -5.11
CA LEU A 304 -30.46 1.43 -6.36
C LEU A 304 -29.99 2.89 -6.37
N LEU A 305 -29.52 3.35 -7.53
CA LEU A 305 -29.13 4.74 -7.78
C LEU A 305 -30.24 5.48 -8.51
N LEU A 306 -30.49 6.71 -8.06
CA LEU A 306 -31.33 7.69 -8.74
C LEU A 306 -30.47 8.89 -9.14
N ILE A 307 -30.75 9.47 -10.29
CA ILE A 307 -29.99 10.61 -10.82
C ILE A 307 -30.93 11.80 -10.97
N SER A 308 -30.52 12.96 -10.48
CA SER A 308 -31.20 14.23 -10.73
C SER A 308 -30.25 15.20 -11.42
N THR A 309 -30.77 15.97 -12.36
CA THR A 309 -30.02 17.01 -13.10
C THR A 309 -30.59 18.41 -12.90
N ASP A 310 -31.53 18.55 -11.97
CA ASP A 310 -32.29 19.77 -11.68
C ASP A 310 -32.31 20.11 -10.17
N SER A 311 -31.27 19.70 -9.44
CA SER A 311 -31.13 19.92 -7.98
C SER A 311 -32.12 19.15 -7.12
N GLY A 312 -32.51 17.94 -7.54
CA GLY A 312 -33.39 17.05 -6.80
C GLY A 312 -34.88 17.29 -7.00
N ILE A 313 -35.27 18.13 -7.96
CA ILE A 313 -36.68 18.39 -8.30
C ILE A 313 -37.27 17.15 -9.00
N THR A 314 -36.58 16.63 -10.00
CA THR A 314 -36.93 15.38 -10.67
C THR A 314 -35.82 14.36 -10.53
N TRP A 315 -36.21 13.10 -10.39
CA TRP A 315 -35.32 11.96 -10.29
C TRP A 315 -35.57 11.01 -11.45
N LYS A 316 -34.48 10.52 -12.04
CA LYS A 316 -34.47 9.79 -13.29
C LYS A 316 -33.82 8.43 -13.12
N GLY A 317 -34.42 7.44 -13.75
CA GLY A 317 -33.81 6.17 -14.14
C GLY A 317 -33.71 6.07 -15.66
N ILE A 318 -33.22 4.94 -16.14
CA ILE A 318 -33.21 4.60 -17.56
C ILE A 318 -33.51 3.11 -17.75
N LYS A 319 -34.50 2.81 -18.57
CA LYS A 319 -34.93 1.46 -18.92
C LYS A 319 -35.20 1.40 -20.42
N ASP A 320 -34.65 0.38 -21.08
CA ASP A 320 -34.78 0.17 -22.53
C ASP A 320 -34.51 1.47 -23.35
N ASP A 321 -33.39 2.14 -23.03
CA ASP A 321 -32.91 3.39 -23.63
C ASP A 321 -33.81 4.62 -23.48
N LYS A 322 -34.82 4.55 -22.61
CA LYS A 322 -35.75 5.64 -22.29
C LYS A 322 -35.57 6.13 -20.86
N ILE A 323 -35.58 7.45 -20.69
CA ILE A 323 -35.57 8.09 -19.38
C ILE A 323 -36.93 7.87 -18.72
N GLU A 324 -36.90 7.36 -17.50
CA GLU A 324 -38.10 7.20 -16.68
C GLU A 324 -38.01 8.15 -15.48
N THR A 325 -39.06 8.96 -15.29
CA THR A 325 -39.20 9.76 -14.07
C THR A 325 -39.62 8.87 -12.91
N ILE A 326 -38.98 9.08 -11.77
CA ILE A 326 -39.18 8.33 -10.52
C ILE A 326 -39.87 9.24 -9.52
N ASP A 327 -41.00 8.79 -8.99
CA ASP A 327 -41.65 9.41 -7.84
C ASP A 327 -40.93 8.99 -6.54
N THR A 328 -40.21 9.93 -5.93
CA THR A 328 -39.43 9.66 -4.71
C THR A 328 -40.27 9.47 -3.45
N GLN A 329 -41.57 9.77 -3.51
CA GLN A 329 -42.51 9.49 -2.43
C GLN A 329 -43.11 8.09 -2.51
N ASN A 330 -42.91 7.39 -3.64
CA ASN A 330 -43.41 6.04 -3.87
C ASN A 330 -42.26 5.03 -3.92
N LEU A 331 -42.07 4.27 -2.83
CA LEU A 331 -40.99 3.28 -2.73
C LEU A 331 -41.11 2.16 -3.77
N ASP A 332 -42.33 1.79 -4.19
CA ASP A 332 -42.52 0.80 -5.26
C ASP A 332 -42.03 1.34 -6.61
N ASP A 333 -42.27 2.63 -6.87
CA ASP A 333 -41.79 3.29 -8.10
C ASP A 333 -40.26 3.33 -8.14
N ILE A 334 -39.63 3.66 -7.00
CA ILE A 334 -38.17 3.60 -6.86
C ILE A 334 -37.65 2.18 -7.08
N ARG A 335 -38.27 1.15 -6.48
CA ARG A 335 -37.85 -0.25 -6.66
C ARG A 335 -37.91 -0.73 -8.11
N ASN A 336 -38.84 -0.18 -8.89
CA ASN A 336 -39.10 -0.61 -10.26
C ASN A 336 -38.28 0.15 -11.31
N LYS A 337 -37.93 1.41 -11.03
CA LYS A 337 -37.28 2.32 -11.99
C LYS A 337 -35.86 2.74 -11.60
N GLY A 338 -35.47 2.56 -10.35
CA GLY A 338 -34.11 2.84 -9.87
C GLY A 338 -33.06 1.97 -10.56
N LEU A 339 -31.83 2.47 -10.66
CA LEU A 339 -30.76 1.81 -11.40
C LEU A 339 -29.95 0.89 -10.48
N SER A 340 -29.84 -0.40 -10.84
CA SER A 340 -28.94 -1.32 -10.14
C SER A 340 -27.46 -0.97 -10.38
N ILE A 341 -26.58 -1.49 -9.52
CA ILE A 341 -25.11 -1.33 -9.64
C ILE A 341 -24.62 -1.74 -11.05
N GLU A 342 -25.06 -2.90 -11.53
CA GLU A 342 -24.72 -3.42 -12.86
C GLU A 342 -25.23 -2.50 -13.98
N LYS A 343 -26.44 -1.96 -13.82
CA LYS A 343 -27.03 -1.07 -14.82
C LYS A 343 -26.28 0.26 -14.89
N VAL A 344 -25.96 0.90 -13.75
CA VAL A 344 -25.17 2.15 -13.72
C VAL A 344 -23.81 1.95 -14.38
N ASN A 345 -23.10 0.88 -14.03
CA ASN A 345 -21.76 0.60 -14.54
C ASN A 345 -21.71 0.19 -16.02
N SER A 346 -22.86 -0.13 -16.62
CA SER A 346 -23.01 -0.49 -18.04
C SER A 346 -23.59 0.63 -18.90
N LEU A 347 -23.94 1.79 -18.33
CA LEU A 347 -24.44 2.95 -19.09
C LEU A 347 -23.39 3.41 -20.11
N ASN A 348 -23.81 3.55 -21.36
CA ASN A 348 -22.96 4.03 -22.44
C ASN A 348 -23.04 5.57 -22.55
N ILE A 349 -22.19 6.16 -23.40
CA ILE A 349 -22.12 7.61 -23.62
C ILE A 349 -23.48 8.20 -24.05
N SER A 350 -24.27 7.49 -24.87
CA SER A 350 -25.59 7.96 -25.32
C SER A 350 -26.59 7.99 -24.17
N ASP A 351 -26.60 6.96 -23.32
CA ASP A 351 -27.45 6.91 -22.13
C ASP A 351 -27.13 8.05 -21.16
N LEU A 352 -25.83 8.28 -20.94
CA LEU A 352 -25.33 9.33 -20.07
C LEU A 352 -25.65 10.73 -20.61
N ALA A 353 -25.57 10.93 -21.93
CA ALA A 353 -25.99 12.18 -22.56
C ALA A 353 -27.50 12.43 -22.37
N LYS A 354 -28.35 11.42 -22.55
CA LYS A 354 -29.80 11.52 -22.33
C LYS A 354 -30.14 11.78 -20.85
N LEU A 355 -29.47 11.09 -19.93
CA LEU A 355 -29.67 11.27 -18.48
C LEU A 355 -29.28 12.68 -18.04
N ARG A 356 -28.12 13.14 -18.51
CA ARG A 356 -27.57 14.46 -18.20
C ARG A 356 -28.42 15.59 -18.78
N ASP A 357 -28.85 15.44 -20.04
CA ASP A 357 -29.63 16.45 -20.77
C ASP A 357 -28.94 17.83 -20.76
N ASP A 358 -27.65 17.84 -21.10
CA ASP A 358 -26.75 19.01 -21.07
C ASP A 358 -26.69 19.81 -19.76
N SER A 359 -27.23 19.26 -18.67
CA SER A 359 -27.22 19.94 -17.38
C SER A 359 -25.80 20.18 -16.87
N PRO A 360 -25.51 21.36 -16.30
CA PRO A 360 -24.24 21.66 -15.64
C PRO A 360 -24.16 21.06 -14.24
N LYS A 361 -25.17 20.29 -13.80
CA LYS A 361 -25.24 19.74 -12.45
C LYS A 361 -25.78 18.32 -12.47
N ILE A 362 -25.31 17.51 -11.53
CA ILE A 362 -25.81 16.17 -11.29
C ILE A 362 -25.87 15.89 -9.80
N ARG A 363 -26.90 15.20 -9.35
CA ARG A 363 -27.10 14.80 -7.95
C ARG A 363 -27.50 13.33 -7.90
N PHE A 364 -27.01 12.63 -6.89
CA PHE A 364 -27.27 11.21 -6.70
C PHE A 364 -28.16 10.97 -5.48
N GLY A 365 -29.02 9.96 -5.61
CA GLY A 365 -29.85 9.41 -4.56
C GLY A 365 -29.58 7.91 -4.46
N TYR A 366 -29.49 7.41 -3.23
CA TYR A 366 -29.17 6.02 -2.91
C TYR A 366 -30.34 5.41 -2.17
N TYR A 367 -30.96 4.41 -2.78
CA TYR A 367 -32.08 3.68 -2.20
C TYR A 367 -31.62 2.32 -1.67
N PHE A 368 -31.81 2.12 -0.37
CA PHE A 368 -31.54 0.87 0.32
C PHE A 368 -32.85 0.14 0.60
N ASP A 369 -32.91 -1.13 0.21
CA ASP A 369 -33.98 -2.06 0.56
C ASP A 369 -33.33 -3.34 1.05
N LYS A 370 -32.93 -3.32 2.32
CA LYS A 370 -32.29 -4.46 2.97
C LYS A 370 -33.37 -5.45 3.43
N THR A 371 -33.32 -6.67 2.94
CA THR A 371 -34.35 -7.68 3.20
C THR A 371 -33.95 -8.72 4.25
N ASP A 372 -32.68 -8.78 4.63
CA ASP A 372 -32.15 -9.68 5.65
C ASP A 372 -31.08 -8.96 6.47
N ASP A 373 -31.04 -9.15 7.79
CA ASP A 373 -30.09 -8.49 8.69
C ASP A 373 -28.63 -8.93 8.46
N LYS A 374 -28.42 -10.09 7.84
CA LYS A 374 -27.11 -10.66 7.51
C LYS A 374 -26.58 -10.25 6.14
N ASP A 375 -27.41 -9.63 5.29
CA ASP A 375 -26.96 -9.15 3.98
C ASP A 375 -25.95 -8.00 4.15
N ASP A 376 -24.84 -8.05 3.42
CA ASP A 376 -23.89 -6.94 3.33
C ASP A 376 -24.28 -6.00 2.19
N VAL A 377 -24.91 -4.87 2.54
CA VAL A 377 -25.41 -3.87 1.60
C VAL A 377 -24.80 -2.52 1.94
N TYR A 378 -24.00 -1.96 1.02
CA TYR A 378 -23.35 -0.68 1.25
C TYR A 378 -23.05 0.09 -0.04
N ASN A 379 -23.08 1.41 0.07
CA ASN A 379 -22.58 2.35 -0.93
C ASN A 379 -21.20 2.84 -0.49
N ASP A 380 -20.21 2.76 -1.37
CA ASP A 380 -18.80 3.10 -1.07
C ASP A 380 -18.40 4.38 -1.82
N LYS A 381 -18.42 4.34 -3.15
CA LYS A 381 -17.87 5.43 -3.96
C LYS A 381 -18.60 5.58 -5.28
N ILE A 382 -18.74 6.81 -5.76
CA ILE A 382 -19.12 7.09 -7.14
C ILE A 382 -18.01 7.90 -7.83
N GLN A 383 -17.74 7.57 -9.09
CA GLN A 383 -16.70 8.19 -9.91
C GLN A 383 -17.27 8.51 -11.29
N LEU A 384 -17.00 9.72 -11.77
CA LEU A 384 -17.40 10.20 -13.09
C LEU A 384 -16.16 10.34 -13.97
N SER A 385 -16.18 9.75 -15.16
CA SER A 385 -15.20 10.06 -16.21
C SER A 385 -15.82 11.05 -17.18
N VAL A 386 -15.18 12.20 -17.36
CA VAL A 386 -15.72 13.32 -18.14
C VAL A 386 -14.68 13.88 -19.11
N ASP A 387 -15.17 14.47 -20.19
CA ASP A 387 -14.39 15.32 -21.08
C ASP A 387 -14.76 16.78 -20.83
N MET A 388 -13.75 17.64 -20.66
CA MET A 388 -13.93 19.07 -20.51
C MET A 388 -13.11 19.82 -21.57
N ARG A 389 -13.64 20.93 -22.10
CA ARG A 389 -12.87 21.84 -22.97
C ARG A 389 -12.28 22.98 -22.16
N GLY A 390 -10.97 23.11 -22.23
CA GLY A 390 -10.26 24.16 -21.51
C GLY A 390 -8.80 23.79 -21.28
N ALA A 391 -8.21 24.40 -20.27
CA ALA A 391 -6.85 24.12 -19.85
C ALA A 391 -6.71 24.26 -18.33
N ASP A 392 -5.82 23.47 -17.76
CA ASP A 392 -5.37 23.63 -16.38
C ASP A 392 -4.35 24.78 -16.31
N LYS A 393 -4.50 25.68 -15.33
CA LYS A 393 -3.55 26.76 -15.02
C LYS A 393 -3.15 26.74 -13.55
N PHE A 394 -1.97 27.25 -13.22
CA PHE A 394 -1.61 27.47 -11.82
C PHE A 394 -2.59 28.45 -11.17
N THR A 395 -3.01 28.13 -9.95
CA THR A 395 -3.96 28.95 -9.20
C THR A 395 -3.30 29.70 -8.06
N ASN A 396 -3.82 30.90 -7.79
CA ASN A 396 -3.54 31.66 -6.57
C ASN A 396 -4.72 31.55 -5.57
N ASN A 397 -5.74 30.77 -5.89
CA ASN A 397 -6.96 30.60 -5.07
C ASN A 397 -6.85 29.40 -4.11
N CYS A 398 -5.64 28.93 -3.85
CA CYS A 398 -5.33 27.86 -2.92
C CYS A 398 -4.06 28.20 -2.15
N THR A 399 -4.10 28.04 -0.84
CA THR A 399 -2.93 28.12 0.06
C THR A 399 -2.61 26.71 0.55
N ILE A 400 -1.32 26.42 0.73
CA ILE A 400 -0.83 25.09 1.11
C ILE A 400 0.04 25.26 2.35
N ASP A 401 -0.37 24.60 3.43
CA ASP A 401 0.32 24.61 4.71
C ASP A 401 0.72 23.19 5.11
N LEU A 402 1.83 23.05 5.84
CA LEU A 402 2.24 21.80 6.48
C LEU A 402 2.19 22.01 7.99
N SER A 403 1.54 21.09 8.70
CA SER A 403 1.46 21.11 10.17
C SER A 403 2.85 21.07 10.82
N GLU A 404 2.94 21.55 12.06
CA GLU A 404 4.21 21.61 12.81
C GLU A 404 4.86 20.23 13.01
N ASP A 405 4.05 19.17 13.11
CA ASP A 405 4.52 17.79 13.22
C ASP A 405 4.99 17.19 11.89
N GLY A 406 4.87 17.94 10.79
CA GLY A 406 5.25 17.53 9.44
C GLY A 406 4.38 16.43 8.85
N ARG A 407 3.22 16.11 9.45
CA ARG A 407 2.38 14.97 9.03
C ARG A 407 1.17 15.36 8.19
N THR A 408 0.67 16.58 8.28
CA THR A 408 -0.58 16.96 7.61
C THR A 408 -0.34 18.10 6.65
N ILE A 409 -0.62 17.87 5.37
CA ILE A 409 -0.65 18.92 4.35
C ILE A 409 -2.09 19.43 4.23
N THR A 410 -2.32 20.72 4.47
CA THR A 410 -3.63 21.36 4.36
C THR A 410 -3.67 22.27 3.14
N TYR A 411 -4.63 22.03 2.25
CA TYR A 411 -4.94 22.86 1.09
C TYR A 411 -6.20 23.68 1.39
N THR A 412 -6.07 25.00 1.50
CA THR A 412 -7.20 25.90 1.77
C THR A 412 -7.56 26.69 0.52
N PHE A 413 -8.75 26.45 0.00
CA PHE A 413 -9.25 27.06 -1.22
C PHE A 413 -10.21 28.22 -0.93
N THR A 414 -10.01 29.33 -1.64
CA THR A 414 -10.70 30.60 -1.37
C THR A 414 -11.74 30.99 -2.44
N LYS A 415 -11.87 30.20 -3.50
CA LYS A 415 -12.80 30.46 -4.61
C LYS A 415 -13.38 29.17 -5.16
N ASP A 416 -14.68 29.19 -5.48
CA ASP A 416 -15.37 28.12 -6.20
C ASP A 416 -14.64 27.76 -7.50
N GLY A 417 -14.58 26.48 -7.82
CA GLY A 417 -13.96 26.01 -9.07
C GLY A 417 -13.64 24.52 -9.09
N THR A 418 -13.02 24.10 -10.19
CA THR A 418 -12.48 22.74 -10.36
C THR A 418 -10.97 22.80 -10.23
N TYR A 419 -10.42 22.08 -9.26
CA TYR A 419 -8.99 22.09 -8.95
C TYR A 419 -8.39 20.70 -9.05
N THR A 420 -7.11 20.64 -9.40
CA THR A 420 -6.30 19.42 -9.44
C THR A 420 -5.14 19.59 -8.51
N ILE A 421 -5.11 18.83 -7.43
CA ILE A 421 -3.96 18.70 -6.55
C ILE A 421 -3.07 17.61 -7.13
N ASN A 422 -1.89 17.98 -7.61
CA ASN A 422 -0.86 17.03 -8.00
C ASN A 422 0.13 16.94 -6.86
N THR A 423 0.23 15.77 -6.23
CA THR A 423 1.23 15.55 -5.18
C THR A 423 2.12 14.40 -5.58
N VAL A 424 3.43 14.63 -5.56
CA VAL A 424 4.42 13.56 -5.63
C VAL A 424 4.82 13.25 -4.20
N LEU A 425 4.17 12.22 -3.65
CA LEU A 425 4.49 11.69 -2.34
C LEU A 425 5.31 10.43 -2.54
N GLY A 426 6.25 10.17 -1.63
CA GLY A 426 6.88 8.86 -1.61
C GLY A 426 5.88 7.76 -1.33
N ASP A 427 6.26 6.51 -1.58
CA ASP A 427 5.46 5.38 -1.15
C ASP A 427 5.15 5.54 0.34
N VAL A 428 3.95 5.15 0.77
CA VAL A 428 3.43 5.22 2.16
C VAL A 428 2.61 6.51 2.41
N VAL A 429 1.38 6.56 1.84
CA VAL A 429 0.32 7.56 2.18
C VAL A 429 -1.04 6.88 2.29
N THR A 430 -1.75 7.08 3.40
CA THR A 430 -3.22 6.94 3.48
C THR A 430 -3.84 8.33 3.40
N MET A 431 -4.67 8.60 2.39
CA MET A 431 -5.46 9.84 2.38
C MET A 431 -6.62 9.65 3.34
N LYS A 432 -6.65 10.42 4.42
CA LYS A 432 -7.90 10.68 5.14
C LYS A 432 -8.50 11.97 4.62
N GLU A 433 -9.78 11.93 4.32
CA GLU A 433 -10.59 13.12 4.10
C GLU A 433 -11.27 13.43 5.43
N GLU A 434 -10.94 14.55 6.09
CA GLU A 434 -11.73 15.02 7.23
C GLU A 434 -12.02 16.53 7.12
N LYS A 435 -13.32 16.82 7.27
CA LYS A 435 -13.97 18.00 7.86
C LYS A 435 -13.78 19.35 7.14
N SER A 436 -14.84 19.73 6.43
CA SER A 436 -15.28 21.14 6.37
C SER A 436 -15.56 21.63 7.79
N MET A 437 -14.86 22.67 8.23
CA MET A 437 -15.20 23.43 9.44
C MET A 437 -16.51 24.20 9.22
N GLU A 438 -17.63 23.64 9.69
CA GLU A 438 -18.83 24.40 10.06
C GLU A 438 -19.20 24.18 11.54
N GLU A 439 -18.20 24.17 12.43
CA GLU A 439 -18.39 24.34 13.87
C GLU A 439 -17.49 25.46 14.42
N GLN A 440 -17.61 26.67 13.88
CA GLN A 440 -17.28 27.91 14.61
C GLN A 440 -18.18 29.04 14.11
N LEU A 441 -19.43 29.10 14.58
CA LEU A 441 -20.22 30.31 14.89
C LEU A 441 -21.72 29.97 15.03
N ILE A 442 -22.10 29.27 16.10
CA ILE A 442 -23.33 29.59 16.83
C ILE A 442 -23.02 29.48 18.33
N LYS A 443 -22.69 30.63 18.91
CA LYS A 443 -23.06 30.98 20.29
C LYS A 443 -24.03 32.14 20.19
#